data_AF-A0A1P8WAI7-F1
#
_entry.id   AF-A0A1P8WAI7-F1
#
_cell.length_a   1.000
_cell.length_b   1.000
_cell.length_c   1.000
_cell.angle_alpha   90.00
_cell.angle_beta   90.00
_cell.angle_gamma   90.00
#
_symmetry.space_group_name_H-M   'P 1'
#
loop_
_entity.id
_entity.type
_entity.pdbx_description
1 polymer ?
#
loop_
_entity_poly.entity_id
_entity_poly.type
_entity_poly.pdbx_seq_one_letter_code
_entity_poly.pdbx_strand_id
1 'polypeptide(L)'
;MITRVLTIVVAVSLNSISGATVTEAADACGDVCGEGCTTSGCVGDTFNAIDWLHGERSLFDGINKKDENGWSYSVGAQLRHRYMDESDRLRPGGPGDSTYHLWRFTPNLKVSYGDTFETFVEAIDASAFGYDAPLSPLGIDENRADLLQAYVDLKIADIEGGGSVKYRYGRQLLKYGSQHLLSPLAWSNTFRNFEGHKVMYSGSDWNVDGFHLNSVNNAAGGIARPTSFDHADQSRTISGVYSTYKGMENQTLDLYWLWFQEDERVANRMGGDRHTIGARLAGNQAVKECDQVVGTWNWDFEGAWQFGKDDFLTGANQDVNAGFFSAMSGYTFNQATWSPTISGLFYWGSGDSDPADGEINTFYSLYPLGHAYWGIIDNFSGQNLLDFGITASVKPSEKLTLLAAWHAFRAAKTGDNLYNIAGAPFAMAPGERDLGTEVDLVGTYTFSKNLNTQVGYSWFFYGDAVDRSAFARPDASQFYVQTTLSF
;
A
#
# COMPACT_ATOMS: atom_id res chain seq x y z
N MET A 1 -31.29 -15.70 -17.20
CA MET A 1 -31.27 -14.75 -16.08
C MET A 1 -30.04 -13.84 -16.20
N ILE A 2 -29.85 -13.25 -17.38
CA ILE A 2 -28.69 -12.39 -17.76
C ILE A 2 -29.26 -11.36 -18.74
N THR A 3 -30.09 -10.45 -18.24
CA THR A 3 -30.55 -9.21 -18.91
C THR A 3 -31.52 -8.54 -17.93
N ARG A 4 -31.00 -7.81 -16.93
CA ARG A 4 -31.70 -6.83 -16.09
C ARG A 4 -30.79 -6.35 -14.93
N VAL A 5 -29.57 -5.91 -15.24
CA VAL A 5 -28.74 -5.10 -14.33
C VAL A 5 -27.96 -4.10 -15.20
N LEU A 6 -28.68 -3.17 -15.84
CA LEU A 6 -28.06 -2.04 -16.52
C LEU A 6 -29.08 -0.90 -16.71
N THR A 7 -29.78 -0.51 -15.66
CA THR A 7 -30.54 0.74 -15.64
C THR A 7 -30.78 1.10 -14.18
N ILE A 8 -29.83 1.82 -13.57
CA ILE A 8 -29.99 2.75 -12.45
C ILE A 8 -28.59 3.40 -12.31
N VAL A 9 -28.57 4.69 -11.99
CA VAL A 9 -27.41 5.62 -11.97
C VAL A 9 -27.09 6.23 -13.34
N VAL A 10 -27.80 7.31 -13.70
CA VAL A 10 -27.24 8.65 -13.96
C VAL A 10 -28.44 9.61 -14.10
N ALA A 11 -28.69 10.41 -13.06
CA ALA A 11 -29.48 11.64 -13.17
C ALA A 11 -29.02 12.61 -12.09
N VAL A 12 -27.96 13.36 -12.37
CA VAL A 12 -27.68 14.62 -11.66
C VAL A 12 -27.43 15.69 -12.71
N SER A 13 -28.36 16.64 -12.73
CA SER A 13 -28.41 17.82 -13.57
C SER A 13 -27.24 18.77 -13.25
N LEU A 14 -26.44 19.09 -14.26
CA LEU A 14 -25.48 20.20 -14.24
C LEU A 14 -26.22 21.50 -14.56
N ASN A 15 -26.28 22.43 -13.61
CA ASN A 15 -26.48 23.85 -13.92
C ASN A 15 -25.14 24.58 -13.79
N SER A 16 -24.89 25.39 -14.82
CA SER A 16 -23.70 26.19 -15.10
C SER A 16 -23.29 27.15 -13.99
N ILE A 17 -21.98 27.20 -13.69
CA ILE A 17 -21.30 28.42 -13.26
C ILE A 17 -20.01 28.57 -14.08
N SER A 18 -19.96 29.67 -14.82
CA SER A 18 -18.88 30.14 -15.66
C SER A 18 -17.86 30.97 -14.87
N GLY A 19 -16.59 30.84 -15.24
CA GLY A 19 -15.63 31.96 -15.26
C GLY A 19 -14.82 32.22 -13.99
N ALA A 20 -13.61 31.64 -13.94
CA ALA A 20 -12.45 32.29 -13.34
C ALA A 20 -11.16 31.65 -13.92
N THR A 21 -10.38 32.44 -14.64
CA THR A 21 -9.02 32.11 -15.08
C THR A 21 -8.08 32.13 -13.88
N VAL A 22 -7.46 30.98 -13.56
CA VAL A 22 -6.39 30.88 -12.55
C VAL A 22 -5.08 30.75 -13.30
N THR A 23 -4.21 31.74 -13.11
CA THR A 23 -2.83 31.78 -13.59
C THR A 23 -1.97 30.81 -12.78
N GLU A 24 -1.14 30.04 -13.49
CA GLU A 24 -0.19 29.06 -12.97
C GLU A 24 0.76 29.70 -11.93
N ALA A 25 0.92 29.04 -10.80
CA ALA A 25 1.98 29.29 -9.83
C ALA A 25 2.58 27.93 -9.44
N ALA A 26 3.89 27.82 -9.66
CA ALA A 26 4.70 26.63 -9.50
C ALA A 26 4.95 26.26 -8.03
N ASP A 27 5.08 24.94 -7.85
CA ASP A 27 5.83 24.18 -6.86
C ASP A 27 5.41 24.15 -5.38
N ALA A 28 4.91 22.97 -4.99
CA ALA A 28 4.97 22.44 -3.64
C ALA A 28 5.04 20.89 -3.65
N CYS A 29 6.04 20.34 -4.35
CA CYS A 29 6.54 18.98 -4.12
C CYS A 29 7.96 19.11 -3.60
N GLY A 30 8.27 18.49 -2.46
CA GLY A 30 9.68 18.27 -2.09
C GLY A 30 10.36 17.53 -3.24
N ASP A 31 11.52 18.04 -3.66
CA ASP A 31 12.31 17.63 -4.82
C ASP A 31 12.57 16.12 -4.90
N VAL A 32 11.62 15.39 -5.47
CA VAL A 32 11.79 14.01 -5.95
C VAL A 32 11.59 13.92 -7.47
N CYS A 33 11.06 14.96 -8.11
CA CYS A 33 10.96 15.03 -9.57
C CYS A 33 11.41 16.43 -10.01
N GLY A 34 12.60 16.50 -10.63
CA GLY A 34 13.16 17.75 -11.16
C GLY A 34 12.24 18.40 -12.19
N GLU A 35 12.33 19.72 -12.29
CA GLU A 35 11.51 20.57 -13.14
C GLU A 35 11.45 20.08 -14.60
N GLY A 36 10.23 19.93 -15.11
CA GLY A 36 9.94 19.81 -16.54
C GLY A 36 9.79 18.38 -17.08
N CYS A 37 8.74 17.65 -16.69
CA CYS A 37 8.25 16.50 -17.46
C CYS A 37 6.72 16.37 -17.40
N THR A 38 6.09 16.44 -18.57
CA THR A 38 4.71 16.03 -18.86
C THR A 38 4.46 14.62 -18.34
N THR A 39 3.32 14.37 -17.67
CA THR A 39 2.60 13.13 -17.27
C THR A 39 3.16 11.72 -17.59
N SER A 40 4.47 11.53 -17.62
CA SER A 40 5.18 10.28 -17.88
C SER A 40 6.48 10.32 -17.08
N GLY A 41 6.55 9.51 -16.02
CA GLY A 41 7.79 9.17 -15.33
C GLY A 41 8.24 10.14 -14.24
N CYS A 42 7.68 10.01 -13.04
CA CYS A 42 8.52 10.11 -11.84
C CYS A 42 9.23 8.75 -11.71
N VAL A 43 10.56 8.75 -11.61
CA VAL A 43 11.45 7.57 -11.65
C VAL A 43 11.27 6.64 -10.41
N GLY A 44 10.30 6.92 -9.53
CA GLY A 44 9.96 6.09 -8.36
C GLY A 44 8.74 5.17 -8.52
N ASP A 45 7.84 5.45 -9.46
CA ASP A 45 6.64 4.63 -9.72
C ASP A 45 6.90 3.78 -10.99
N THR A 46 7.76 2.77 -10.84
CA THR A 46 8.29 2.03 -12.00
C THR A 46 7.43 0.86 -12.45
N PHE A 47 6.39 0.47 -11.70
CA PHE A 47 5.50 -0.62 -12.07
C PHE A 47 4.05 -0.16 -12.31
N ASN A 48 3.80 0.33 -13.53
CA ASN A 48 2.51 0.87 -13.99
C ASN A 48 1.30 -0.08 -13.83
N ALA A 49 1.53 -1.39 -13.61
CA ALA A 49 0.44 -2.37 -13.50
C ALA A 49 -0.33 -2.27 -12.16
N ILE A 50 0.20 -1.53 -11.17
CA ILE A 50 -0.46 -1.33 -9.87
C ILE A 50 -0.72 0.17 -9.56
N ASP A 51 -0.45 1.06 -10.51
CA ASP A 51 -0.76 2.50 -10.39
C ASP A 51 -2.23 2.78 -10.03
N TRP A 52 -3.14 1.87 -10.38
CA TRP A 52 -4.56 1.97 -10.06
C TRP A 52 -4.85 1.86 -8.55
N LEU A 53 -3.96 1.21 -7.77
CA LEU A 53 -3.99 1.17 -6.31
C LEU A 53 -3.28 2.34 -5.66
N HIS A 54 -2.31 2.92 -6.36
CA HIS A 54 -1.62 4.13 -5.97
C HIS A 54 -2.46 5.39 -6.27
N GLY A 55 -3.77 5.35 -6.00
CA GLY A 55 -4.74 6.43 -6.21
C GLY A 55 -4.48 7.73 -5.43
N GLU A 56 -3.23 8.03 -5.13
CA GLU A 56 -2.72 9.26 -4.54
C GLU A 56 -2.00 10.05 -5.63
N ARG A 57 -2.77 10.75 -6.47
CA ARG A 57 -2.25 12.01 -7.01
C ARG A 57 -2.13 12.99 -5.85
N SER A 58 -1.01 13.70 -5.81
CA SER A 58 -0.68 14.75 -4.84
C SER A 58 -1.89 15.65 -4.53
N LEU A 59 -2.23 15.71 -3.24
CA LEU A 59 -3.46 16.23 -2.63
C LEU A 59 -3.42 17.73 -2.31
N PHE A 60 -2.57 18.52 -2.99
CA PHE A 60 -2.20 19.87 -2.53
C PHE A 60 -2.66 21.05 -3.41
N ASP A 61 -3.63 20.86 -4.30
CA ASP A 61 -4.10 21.94 -5.18
C ASP A 61 -5.31 22.72 -4.65
N GLY A 62 -5.75 22.47 -3.41
CA GLY A 62 -7.04 22.96 -2.92
C GLY A 62 -7.14 24.46 -2.72
N ILE A 63 -6.08 25.10 -2.24
CA ILE A 63 -5.79 26.54 -2.33
C ILE A 63 -4.33 26.68 -1.93
N ASN A 64 -3.49 27.15 -2.84
CA ASN A 64 -2.11 27.52 -2.55
C ASN A 64 -2.00 29.04 -2.49
N LYS A 65 -1.45 29.57 -1.40
CA LYS A 65 -1.07 30.99 -1.35
C LYS A 65 0.34 31.12 -0.82
N LYS A 66 1.12 31.93 -1.53
CA LYS A 66 2.43 32.41 -1.09
C LYS A 66 2.25 33.85 -0.61
N ASP A 67 2.68 34.13 0.61
CA ASP A 67 2.80 35.50 1.11
C ASP A 67 4.16 36.08 0.66
N GLU A 68 4.23 37.41 0.54
CA GLU A 68 5.45 38.12 0.15
C GLU A 68 6.56 38.02 1.22
N ASN A 69 6.21 37.59 2.44
CA ASN A 69 7.12 37.47 3.58
C ASN A 69 7.82 36.10 3.72
N GLY A 70 7.78 35.24 2.69
CA GLY A 70 8.43 33.93 2.68
C GLY A 70 7.61 32.78 3.28
N TRP A 71 6.41 33.07 3.77
CA TRP A 71 5.44 32.06 4.22
C TRP A 71 4.62 31.53 3.04
N SER A 72 4.38 30.22 3.01
CA SER A 72 3.41 29.58 2.13
C SER A 72 2.46 28.71 2.94
N TYR A 73 1.23 28.58 2.46
CA TYR A 73 0.29 27.62 3.01
C TYR A 73 -0.51 26.93 1.91
N SER A 74 -0.90 25.69 2.17
CA SER A 74 -1.83 24.91 1.36
C SER A 74 -2.89 24.26 2.24
N VAL A 75 -4.13 24.25 1.78
CA VAL A 75 -5.22 23.48 2.39
C VAL A 75 -5.81 22.55 1.36
N GLY A 76 -6.26 21.37 1.80
CA GLY A 76 -6.94 20.42 0.94
C GLY A 76 -7.75 19.42 1.75
N ALA A 77 -8.51 18.57 1.07
CA ALA A 77 -9.03 17.35 1.67
C ALA A 77 -9.36 16.27 0.64
N GLN A 78 -9.58 15.06 1.14
CA GLN A 78 -10.16 13.96 0.38
C GLN A 78 -11.42 13.46 1.07
N LEU A 79 -12.48 13.20 0.29
CA LEU A 79 -13.61 12.38 0.67
C LEU A 79 -13.62 11.13 -0.18
N ARG A 80 -13.64 9.96 0.45
CA ARG A 80 -13.76 8.66 -0.21
C ARG A 80 -14.97 7.92 0.35
N HIS A 81 -15.79 7.38 -0.53
CA HIS A 81 -16.83 6.41 -0.20
C HIS A 81 -16.54 5.10 -0.91
N ARG A 82 -16.73 3.97 -0.22
CA ARG A 82 -16.62 2.64 -0.82
C ARG A 82 -17.78 1.77 -0.37
N TYR A 83 -18.54 1.24 -1.32
CA TYR A 83 -19.45 0.11 -1.11
C TYR A 83 -18.68 -1.19 -1.28
N MET A 84 -18.94 -2.16 -0.41
CA MET A 84 -18.36 -3.49 -0.41
C MET A 84 -19.48 -4.53 -0.36
N ASP A 85 -19.32 -5.60 -1.13
CA ASP A 85 -20.12 -6.82 -1.12
C ASP A 85 -19.15 -8.00 -1.13
N GLU A 86 -19.08 -8.74 -0.04
CA GLU A 86 -18.11 -9.79 0.17
C GLU A 86 -18.81 -11.10 0.55
N SER A 87 -18.33 -12.20 -0.02
CA SER A 87 -18.70 -13.56 0.37
C SER A 87 -17.48 -14.39 0.69
N ASP A 88 -17.56 -15.16 1.78
CA ASP A 88 -16.66 -16.27 2.12
C ASP A 88 -15.14 -15.98 2.15
N ARG A 89 -14.73 -14.70 2.28
CA ARG A 89 -13.34 -14.29 2.48
C ARG A 89 -12.70 -14.95 3.70
N LEU A 90 -11.43 -15.32 3.60
CA LEU A 90 -10.68 -15.96 4.68
C LEU A 90 -10.40 -14.99 5.84
N ARG A 91 -11.31 -14.97 6.82
CA ARG A 91 -11.23 -14.11 8.01
C ARG A 91 -11.69 -14.84 9.28
N PRO A 92 -11.32 -14.32 10.47
CA PRO A 92 -11.89 -14.79 11.73
C PRO A 92 -13.41 -14.67 11.74
N GLY A 93 -14.10 -15.60 12.41
CA GLY A 93 -15.57 -15.67 12.44
C GLY A 93 -16.17 -16.67 11.45
N GLY A 94 -15.38 -17.19 10.50
CA GLY A 94 -15.82 -18.22 9.56
C GLY A 94 -16.25 -17.66 8.20
N PRO A 95 -16.73 -18.54 7.28
CA PRO A 95 -17.34 -18.12 6.03
C PRO A 95 -18.60 -17.30 6.31
N GLY A 96 -18.95 -16.40 5.41
CA GLY A 96 -20.05 -15.48 5.63
C GLY A 96 -20.02 -14.27 4.72
N ASP A 97 -21.22 -13.77 4.48
CA ASP A 97 -21.50 -12.72 3.52
C ASP A 97 -21.82 -11.42 4.25
N SER A 98 -21.36 -10.30 3.71
CA SER A 98 -21.79 -8.98 4.16
C SER A 98 -21.72 -7.99 3.03
N THR A 99 -22.72 -7.14 2.98
CA THR A 99 -22.61 -5.83 2.35
C THR A 99 -22.23 -4.80 3.41
N TYR A 100 -21.45 -3.79 3.06
CA TYR A 100 -21.15 -2.67 3.97
C TYR A 100 -20.64 -1.47 3.19
N HIS A 101 -20.57 -0.34 3.89
CA HIS A 101 -20.04 0.91 3.38
C HIS A 101 -18.92 1.41 4.25
N LEU A 102 -17.97 2.06 3.58
CA LEU A 102 -16.85 2.74 4.16
C LEU A 102 -16.88 4.19 3.71
N TRP A 103 -16.63 5.11 4.63
CA TRP A 103 -16.34 6.49 4.31
C TRP A 103 -15.03 6.92 4.96
N ARG A 104 -14.31 7.82 4.30
CA ARG A 104 -13.09 8.44 4.80
C ARG A 104 -13.04 9.90 4.37
N PHE A 105 -12.85 10.80 5.32
CA PHE A 105 -12.62 12.21 5.11
C PHE A 105 -11.29 12.65 5.72
N THR A 106 -10.38 13.26 4.94
CA THR A 106 -9.06 13.68 5.41
C THR A 106 -8.72 15.13 5.06
N PRO A 107 -9.16 16.12 5.86
CA PRO A 107 -8.77 17.52 5.67
C PRO A 107 -7.35 17.77 6.16
N ASN A 108 -6.60 18.61 5.45
CA ASN A 108 -5.21 18.91 5.75
C ASN A 108 -4.86 20.39 5.61
N LEU A 109 -3.79 20.78 6.31
CA LEU A 109 -3.13 22.07 6.28
C LEU A 109 -1.62 21.87 6.27
N LYS A 110 -0.95 22.51 5.31
CA LYS A 110 0.50 22.65 5.27
C LYS A 110 0.86 24.12 5.42
N VAL A 111 1.88 24.42 6.23
CA VAL A 111 2.44 25.76 6.36
C VAL A 111 3.97 25.65 6.29
N SER A 112 4.59 26.43 5.42
CA SER A 112 6.05 26.40 5.23
C SER A 112 6.63 27.82 5.27
N TYR A 113 7.89 27.93 5.67
CA TYR A 113 8.67 29.16 5.64
C TYR A 113 9.98 28.92 4.87
N GLY A 114 10.05 29.44 3.65
CA GLY A 114 11.12 29.14 2.70
C GLY A 114 11.31 27.63 2.52
N ASP A 115 12.56 27.19 2.55
CA ASP A 115 12.96 25.77 2.56
C ASP A 115 13.36 25.28 3.97
N THR A 116 13.27 26.15 4.98
CA THR A 116 13.84 25.92 6.31
C THR A 116 12.89 25.19 7.24
N PHE A 117 11.61 25.53 7.18
CA PHE A 117 10.59 25.02 8.09
C PHE A 117 9.34 24.63 7.32
N GLU A 118 8.76 23.48 7.67
CA GLU A 118 7.43 23.07 7.22
C GLU A 118 6.69 22.40 8.38
N THR A 119 5.40 22.63 8.48
CA THR A 119 4.51 21.83 9.33
C THR A 119 3.33 21.35 8.52
N PHE A 120 2.90 20.13 8.83
CA PHE A 120 1.77 19.50 8.18
C PHE A 120 0.85 18.87 9.23
N VAL A 121 -0.44 19.14 9.10
CA VAL A 121 -1.50 18.55 9.92
C VAL A 121 -2.57 17.99 8.99
N GLU A 122 -2.94 16.75 9.20
CA GLU A 122 -4.02 16.07 8.50
C GLU A 122 -4.87 15.34 9.52
N ALA A 123 -6.17 15.64 9.53
CA ALA A 123 -7.14 14.89 10.33
C ALA A 123 -7.72 13.73 9.52
N ILE A 124 -8.35 12.78 10.20
CA ILE A 124 -9.10 11.70 9.57
C ILE A 124 -10.42 11.49 10.30
N ASP A 125 -11.48 11.31 9.52
CA ASP A 125 -12.67 10.60 9.97
C ASP A 125 -12.98 9.47 8.99
N ALA A 126 -12.76 8.24 9.44
CA ALA A 126 -13.05 7.01 8.73
C ALA A 126 -14.04 6.19 9.54
N SER A 127 -15.19 5.86 8.96
CA SER A 127 -16.10 4.89 9.59
C SER A 127 -16.63 3.85 8.61
N ALA A 128 -17.19 2.81 9.21
CA ALA A 128 -17.77 1.69 8.51
C ALA A 128 -19.21 1.47 9.01
N PHE A 129 -20.14 1.16 8.11
CA PHE A 129 -21.55 1.01 8.45
C PHE A 129 -22.29 0.08 7.50
N GLY A 130 -23.39 -0.49 7.98
CA GLY A 130 -24.24 -1.37 7.18
C GLY A 130 -23.80 -2.83 7.13
N TYR A 131 -22.88 -3.27 8.00
CA TYR A 131 -22.49 -4.69 8.09
C TYR A 131 -23.68 -5.60 8.42
N ASP A 132 -23.69 -6.75 7.76
CA ASP A 132 -24.57 -7.85 8.08
C ASP A 132 -23.94 -8.72 9.18
N ALA A 133 -24.70 -9.02 10.23
CA ALA A 133 -24.25 -9.93 11.27
C ALA A 133 -23.99 -11.33 10.67
N PRO A 134 -22.94 -12.05 11.10
CA PRO A 134 -22.13 -11.81 12.30
C PRO A 134 -20.90 -10.93 12.09
N LEU A 135 -20.73 -10.34 10.91
CA LEU A 135 -19.52 -9.60 10.56
C LEU A 135 -19.50 -8.21 11.20
N SER A 136 -18.30 -7.73 11.50
CA SER A 136 -18.06 -6.47 12.20
C SER A 136 -16.89 -5.73 11.56
N PRO A 137 -16.81 -4.39 11.72
CA PRO A 137 -15.69 -3.63 11.21
C PRO A 137 -14.33 -4.18 11.66
N LEU A 138 -13.39 -4.27 10.73
CA LEU A 138 -12.02 -4.64 11.00
C LEU A 138 -11.27 -3.45 11.62
N GLY A 139 -10.12 -3.73 12.24
CA GLY A 139 -9.27 -2.67 12.83
C GLY A 139 -8.75 -1.63 11.84
N ILE A 140 -8.87 -1.93 10.54
CA ILE A 140 -8.47 -1.06 9.44
C ILE A 140 -9.66 -0.26 8.86
N ASP A 141 -10.88 -0.53 9.29
CA ASP A 141 -12.10 0.06 8.73
C ASP A 141 -12.49 1.39 9.40
N GLU A 142 -12.12 1.60 10.66
CA GLU A 142 -12.58 2.73 11.47
C GLU A 142 -11.46 3.47 12.20
N ASN A 143 -11.44 4.80 12.06
CA ASN A 143 -10.65 5.73 12.87
C ASN A 143 -11.34 7.11 12.79
N ARG A 144 -12.08 7.47 13.83
CA ARG A 144 -13.06 8.57 13.79
C ARG A 144 -12.53 9.79 14.52
N ALA A 145 -12.63 10.96 13.88
CA ALA A 145 -12.21 12.25 14.42
C ALA A 145 -10.81 12.26 15.07
N ASP A 146 -9.80 11.75 14.36
CA ASP A 146 -8.41 11.66 14.83
C ASP A 146 -7.44 12.52 13.99
N LEU A 147 -6.18 12.60 14.43
CA LEU A 147 -5.07 13.17 13.68
C LEU A 147 -4.34 12.07 12.91
N LEU A 148 -4.40 12.10 11.59
CA LEU A 148 -3.69 11.16 10.75
C LEU A 148 -2.19 11.49 10.70
N GLN A 149 -1.85 12.75 10.43
CA GLN A 149 -0.48 13.26 10.42
C GLN A 149 -0.42 14.60 11.18
N ALA A 150 0.67 14.83 11.89
CA ALA A 150 0.95 16.05 12.61
C ALA A 150 2.45 16.12 12.86
N TYR A 151 3.19 16.80 11.99
CA TYR A 151 4.66 16.85 12.08
C TYR A 151 5.22 18.24 11.77
N VAL A 152 6.49 18.40 12.16
CA VAL A 152 7.35 19.54 11.80
C VAL A 152 8.60 19.00 11.11
N ASP A 153 8.95 19.63 9.99
CA ASP A 153 10.20 19.48 9.28
C ASP A 153 11.09 20.70 9.48
N LEU A 154 12.37 20.45 9.72
CA LEU A 154 13.42 21.45 9.79
C LEU A 154 14.55 21.07 8.85
N LYS A 155 14.94 21.96 7.94
CA LYS A 155 16.19 21.82 7.20
C LYS A 155 17.35 22.13 8.15
N ILE A 156 18.19 21.14 8.42
CA ILE A 156 19.26 21.22 9.41
C ILE A 156 20.65 21.38 8.79
N ALA A 157 20.82 21.03 7.52
CA ALA A 157 22.08 21.23 6.81
C ALA A 157 21.88 21.31 5.28
N ASP A 158 22.74 22.09 4.64
CA ASP A 158 23.07 21.98 3.21
C ASP A 158 24.38 21.19 3.08
N ILE A 159 24.44 20.29 2.12
CA ILE A 159 25.59 19.42 1.85
C ILE A 159 26.24 19.85 0.54
N GLU A 160 27.57 19.90 0.53
CA GLU A 160 28.36 20.20 -0.66
C GLU A 160 27.98 19.26 -1.82
N GLY A 161 27.77 19.82 -3.00
CA GLY A 161 27.22 19.08 -4.16
C GLY A 161 25.70 19.20 -4.34
N GLY A 162 25.03 20.06 -3.56
CA GLY A 162 23.61 20.40 -3.74
C GLY A 162 22.63 19.50 -3.00
N GLY A 163 23.13 18.71 -2.03
CA GLY A 163 22.27 17.91 -1.15
C GLY A 163 21.75 18.71 0.05
N SER A 164 20.72 18.20 0.71
CA SER A 164 20.19 18.78 1.95
C SER A 164 19.80 17.72 2.96
N VAL A 165 19.80 18.09 4.24
CA VAL A 165 19.32 17.23 5.34
C VAL A 165 18.15 17.90 6.04
N LYS A 166 17.06 17.16 6.17
CA LYS A 166 15.87 17.54 6.94
C LYS A 166 15.69 16.63 8.15
N TYR A 167 15.23 17.20 9.25
CA TYR A 167 14.78 16.48 10.44
C TYR A 167 13.28 16.66 10.60
N ARG A 168 12.57 15.54 10.78
CA ARG A 168 11.14 15.47 11.03
C ARG A 168 10.88 14.93 12.44
N TYR A 169 9.98 15.60 13.16
CA TYR A 169 9.39 15.06 14.38
C TYR A 169 7.87 15.14 14.32
N GLY A 170 7.21 14.08 14.77
CA GLY A 170 5.76 14.00 14.92
C GLY A 170 5.14 12.81 14.21
N ARG A 171 3.81 12.84 14.10
CA ARG A 171 2.98 11.80 13.51
C ARG A 171 3.02 11.88 11.99
N GLN A 172 3.37 10.77 11.34
CA GLN A 172 3.69 10.69 9.92
C GLN A 172 3.38 9.31 9.36
N LEU A 173 3.38 9.23 8.02
CA LEU A 173 3.27 7.97 7.28
C LEU A 173 4.65 7.44 6.88
N LEU A 174 4.76 6.12 6.70
CA LEU A 174 5.92 5.48 6.07
C LEU A 174 5.50 4.84 4.76
N LYS A 175 6.15 5.24 3.67
CA LYS A 175 5.95 4.72 2.31
C LYS A 175 7.32 4.54 1.66
N TYR A 176 7.76 3.30 1.49
CA TYR A 176 9.08 2.98 0.95
C TYR A 176 9.02 1.90 -0.11
N GLY A 177 9.89 2.02 -1.14
CA GLY A 177 9.99 1.08 -2.24
C GLY A 177 8.63 0.80 -2.91
N SER A 178 8.42 -0.46 -3.29
CA SER A 178 7.12 -0.98 -3.73
C SER A 178 6.18 -1.32 -2.56
N GLN A 179 6.50 -0.92 -1.33
CA GLN A 179 5.62 -1.07 -0.17
C GLN A 179 5.34 -2.55 0.23
N HIS A 180 6.20 -3.49 -0.16
CA HIS A 180 6.14 -4.88 0.35
C HIS A 180 6.36 -4.95 1.87
N LEU A 181 7.14 -4.02 2.43
CA LEU A 181 7.49 -4.00 3.87
C LEU A 181 6.91 -2.81 4.63
N LEU A 182 6.86 -1.63 4.01
CA LEU A 182 6.45 -0.37 4.65
C LEU A 182 5.47 0.41 3.77
N SER A 183 4.19 0.30 4.10
CA SER A 183 3.09 0.96 3.43
C SER A 183 2.21 1.74 4.42
N PRO A 184 1.70 2.92 4.02
CA PRO A 184 0.61 3.57 4.73
C PRO A 184 -0.74 2.84 4.54
N LEU A 185 -0.81 1.79 3.71
CA LEU A 185 -2.00 1.00 3.40
C LEU A 185 -3.15 1.85 2.82
N ALA A 186 -2.87 2.63 1.77
CA ALA A 186 -3.84 3.55 1.17
C ALA A 186 -5.15 2.89 0.67
N TRP A 187 -5.08 1.59 0.32
CA TRP A 187 -6.24 0.76 0.00
C TRP A 187 -7.27 0.72 1.13
N SER A 188 -6.81 0.58 2.37
CA SER A 188 -7.67 0.46 3.56
C SER A 188 -8.48 1.73 3.82
N ASN A 189 -9.55 1.65 4.62
CA ASN A 189 -10.31 2.82 5.05
C ASN A 189 -9.57 3.70 6.06
N THR A 190 -8.59 3.15 6.74
CA THR A 190 -7.66 3.90 7.60
C THR A 190 -6.24 3.67 7.11
N PHE A 191 -5.39 4.67 7.28
CA PHE A 191 -3.97 4.58 6.95
C PHE A 191 -3.18 4.10 8.17
N ARG A 192 -1.99 3.54 7.95
CA ARG A 192 -1.03 3.25 9.02
C ARG A 192 -0.20 4.48 9.32
N ASN A 193 -0.28 4.99 10.55
CA ASN A 193 0.50 6.14 10.99
C ASN A 193 1.43 5.78 12.16
N PHE A 194 2.52 6.54 12.23
CA PHE A 194 3.62 6.34 13.16
C PHE A 194 4.04 7.68 13.74
N GLU A 195 4.63 7.68 14.93
CA GLU A 195 5.04 8.91 15.62
C GLU A 195 6.48 8.78 16.13
N GLY A 196 7.29 9.82 15.95
CA GLY A 196 8.67 9.85 16.44
C GLY A 196 9.59 10.65 15.53
N HIS A 197 10.81 10.14 15.32
CA HIS A 197 11.92 10.88 14.73
C HIS A 197 12.29 10.33 13.35
N LYS A 198 12.60 11.24 12.41
CA LYS A 198 13.12 10.88 11.10
C LYS A 198 14.13 11.92 10.60
N VAL A 199 15.24 11.49 10.04
CA VAL A 199 16.25 12.31 9.35
C VAL A 199 16.26 11.89 7.89
N MET A 200 16.23 12.87 6.98
CA MET A 200 16.11 12.66 5.54
C MET A 200 17.23 13.42 4.86
N TYR A 201 18.13 12.72 4.19
CA TYR A 201 19.09 13.28 3.26
C TYR A 201 18.55 13.16 1.84
N SER A 202 18.63 14.25 1.08
CA SER A 202 18.26 14.27 -0.34
C SER A 202 19.40 14.89 -1.15
N GLY A 203 19.91 14.14 -2.12
CA GLY A 203 20.93 14.58 -3.08
C GLY A 203 20.59 14.15 -4.51
N SER A 204 21.49 14.46 -5.46
CA SER A 204 21.31 14.12 -6.87
C SER A 204 21.15 12.61 -7.07
N ASP A 205 22.07 11.85 -6.51
CA ASP A 205 22.19 10.41 -6.79
C ASP A 205 21.63 9.56 -5.65
N TRP A 206 21.51 10.11 -4.45
CA TRP A 206 21.11 9.36 -3.26
C TRP A 206 20.03 10.10 -2.47
N ASN A 207 19.04 9.34 -2.02
CA ASN A 207 18.19 9.71 -0.89
C ASN A 207 18.45 8.72 0.25
N VAL A 208 18.56 9.20 1.49
CA VAL A 208 18.78 8.34 2.66
C VAL A 208 17.92 8.82 3.82
N ASP A 209 17.07 7.93 4.31
CA ASP A 209 16.21 8.17 5.45
C ASP A 209 16.65 7.30 6.63
N GLY A 210 16.82 7.90 7.80
CA GLY A 210 16.95 7.20 9.08
C GLY A 210 15.77 7.52 9.99
N PHE A 211 15.14 6.53 10.60
CA PHE A 211 13.95 6.77 11.43
C PHE A 211 13.87 5.83 12.64
N HIS A 212 13.18 6.30 13.68
CA HIS A 212 12.79 5.57 14.86
C HIS A 212 11.40 6.04 15.27
N LEU A 213 10.41 5.17 15.11
CA LEU A 213 9.00 5.53 15.18
C LEU A 213 8.19 4.47 15.92
N ASN A 214 7.21 4.91 16.68
CA ASN A 214 6.22 4.06 17.32
C ASN A 214 4.98 3.91 16.42
N SER A 215 4.39 2.73 16.38
CA SER A 215 3.04 2.54 15.83
C SER A 215 2.03 3.40 16.58
N VAL A 216 1.01 3.94 15.92
CA VAL A 216 0.00 4.80 16.58
C VAL A 216 -1.38 4.14 16.56
N ASN A 217 -2.01 4.05 15.39
CA ASN A 217 -3.38 3.57 15.31
C ASN A 217 -3.49 2.05 15.14
N ASN A 218 -4.71 1.54 15.21
CA ASN A 218 -5.01 0.11 15.08
C ASN A 218 -4.56 -0.48 13.72
N ALA A 219 -4.62 0.29 12.63
CA ALA A 219 -4.12 -0.14 11.33
C ALA A 219 -2.60 -0.35 11.29
N ALA A 220 -1.86 0.43 12.08
CA ALA A 220 -0.43 0.24 12.35
C ALA A 220 -0.18 -0.78 13.49
N GLY A 221 -1.20 -1.51 13.94
CA GLY A 221 -1.09 -2.54 14.95
C GLY A 221 -1.05 -2.04 16.40
N GLY A 222 -1.33 -0.76 16.63
CA GLY A 222 -1.53 -0.18 17.96
C GLY A 222 -2.92 -0.48 18.54
N ILE A 223 -3.22 0.07 19.72
CA ILE A 223 -4.46 -0.21 20.44
C ILE A 223 -5.63 0.59 19.84
N ALA A 224 -6.76 -0.07 19.59
CA ALA A 224 -7.99 0.57 19.11
C ALA A 224 -8.59 1.52 20.16
N ARG A 225 -8.87 2.77 19.77
CA ARG A 225 -9.42 3.81 20.66
C ARG A 225 -10.66 4.49 20.07
N PRO A 226 -11.83 3.84 20.07
CA PRO A 226 -13.02 4.36 19.40
C PRO A 226 -13.64 5.63 20.04
N THR A 227 -13.13 6.06 21.21
CA THR A 227 -13.72 7.17 22.00
C THR A 227 -12.68 8.21 22.45
N SER A 228 -11.45 8.13 21.95
CA SER A 228 -10.35 9.05 22.30
C SER A 228 -9.32 9.08 21.19
N PHE A 229 -8.52 10.15 21.11
CA PHE A 229 -7.39 10.19 20.18
C PHE A 229 -6.42 9.02 20.36
N ASP A 230 -5.94 8.50 19.24
CA ASP A 230 -4.82 7.59 19.13
C ASP A 230 -3.55 8.25 19.69
N HIS A 231 -2.67 7.44 20.25
CA HIS A 231 -1.35 7.85 20.70
C HIS A 231 -0.35 6.74 20.45
N ALA A 232 0.93 7.13 20.39
CA ALA A 232 2.01 6.23 20.05
C ALA A 232 2.13 5.08 21.06
N ASP A 233 2.08 3.86 20.53
CA ASP A 233 2.25 2.62 21.27
C ASP A 233 3.73 2.39 21.58
N GLN A 234 4.07 2.45 22.87
CA GLN A 234 5.45 2.37 23.33
C GLN A 234 6.01 0.95 23.28
N SER A 235 5.16 -0.08 23.18
CA SER A 235 5.63 -1.47 23.04
C SER A 235 6.04 -1.81 21.61
N ARG A 236 5.57 -1.03 20.62
CA ARG A 236 5.66 -1.37 19.21
C ARG A 236 6.41 -0.30 18.42
N THR A 237 7.64 -0.61 18.03
CA THR A 237 8.50 0.32 17.29
C THR A 237 8.95 -0.24 15.94
N ILE A 238 9.15 0.67 15.00
CA ILE A 238 9.82 0.42 13.73
C ILE A 238 10.94 1.45 13.57
N SER A 239 12.15 0.96 13.40
CA SER A 239 13.35 1.76 13.14
C SER A 239 13.98 1.31 11.84
N GLY A 240 14.79 2.16 11.22
CA GLY A 240 15.53 1.72 10.05
C GLY A 240 16.35 2.80 9.38
N VAL A 241 17.14 2.33 8.43
CA VAL A 241 17.80 3.15 7.42
C VAL A 241 17.36 2.65 6.06
N TYR A 242 16.82 3.54 5.24
CA TYR A 242 16.39 3.24 3.87
C TYR A 242 17.10 4.17 2.91
N SER A 243 17.76 3.61 1.91
CA SER A 243 18.59 4.35 0.96
C SER A 243 18.18 4.03 -0.46
N THR A 244 17.95 5.05 -1.29
CA THR A 244 17.61 4.91 -2.72
C THR A 244 18.70 5.56 -3.56
N TYR A 245 19.39 4.76 -4.37
CA TYR A 245 20.31 5.22 -5.39
C TYR A 245 19.57 5.46 -6.71
N LYS A 246 19.69 6.66 -7.24
CA LYS A 246 19.07 7.17 -8.47
C LYS A 246 20.10 7.47 -9.57
N GLY A 247 21.39 7.20 -9.32
CA GLY A 247 22.47 7.48 -10.28
C GLY A 247 22.56 6.51 -11.45
N MET A 248 21.62 5.56 -11.58
CA MET A 248 21.53 4.65 -12.72
C MET A 248 20.49 5.15 -13.72
N GLU A 249 20.80 5.08 -15.01
CA GLU A 249 19.84 5.46 -16.04
C GLU A 249 18.60 4.55 -15.99
N ASN A 250 17.42 5.18 -15.92
CA ASN A 250 16.09 4.55 -15.89
C ASN A 250 15.85 3.53 -14.76
N GLN A 251 16.68 3.54 -13.70
CA GLN A 251 16.63 2.55 -12.63
C GLN A 251 16.95 3.14 -11.26
N THR A 252 16.41 2.53 -10.23
CA THR A 252 16.73 2.81 -8.83
C THR A 252 17.16 1.54 -8.11
N LEU A 253 18.16 1.66 -7.23
CA LEU A 253 18.56 0.61 -6.29
C LEU A 253 18.23 1.07 -4.88
N ASP A 254 17.31 0.39 -4.22
CA ASP A 254 17.07 0.57 -2.79
C ASP A 254 17.91 -0.42 -1.98
N LEU A 255 18.47 0.05 -0.87
CA LEU A 255 19.17 -0.75 0.13
C LEU A 255 18.62 -0.36 1.50
N TYR A 256 18.28 -1.33 2.32
CA TYR A 256 17.66 -1.03 3.61
C TYR A 256 18.01 -2.01 4.72
N TRP A 257 17.96 -1.46 5.93
CA TRP A 257 17.88 -2.21 7.18
C TRP A 257 16.69 -1.68 7.98
N LEU A 258 15.80 -2.56 8.38
CA LEU A 258 14.65 -2.28 9.21
C LEU A 258 14.76 -3.09 10.51
N TRP A 259 14.28 -2.52 11.61
CA TRP A 259 14.24 -3.15 12.91
C TRP A 259 12.86 -2.94 13.53
N PHE A 260 12.12 -4.04 13.62
CA PHE A 260 10.80 -4.10 14.21
C PHE A 260 10.90 -4.70 15.62
N GLN A 261 10.29 -4.03 16.60
CA GLN A 261 10.23 -4.49 17.98
C GLN A 261 8.77 -4.49 18.45
N GLU A 262 8.37 -5.56 19.15
CA GLU A 262 7.10 -5.66 19.88
C GLU A 262 7.35 -6.27 21.25
N ASP A 263 7.13 -5.47 22.30
CA ASP A 263 7.28 -5.90 23.69
C ASP A 263 5.99 -6.57 24.22
N GLU A 264 4.83 -6.30 23.63
CA GLU A 264 3.55 -6.90 24.02
C GLU A 264 3.26 -8.20 23.27
N ARG A 265 3.36 -9.30 24.01
CA ARG A 265 3.24 -10.67 23.46
C ARG A 265 1.79 -11.06 23.21
N VAL A 266 1.51 -11.56 22.01
CA VAL A 266 0.21 -12.12 21.61
C VAL A 266 0.44 -13.48 20.96
N ALA A 267 -0.10 -14.55 21.55
CA ALA A 267 0.25 -15.95 21.28
C ALA A 267 0.10 -16.47 19.84
N ASN A 268 -0.45 -15.69 18.91
CA ASN A 268 -0.62 -16.04 17.49
C ASN A 268 -0.35 -14.85 16.57
N ARG A 269 0.50 -13.91 17.00
CA ARG A 269 0.91 -12.75 16.22
C ARG A 269 2.43 -12.72 16.23
N MET A 270 3.04 -12.62 15.06
CA MET A 270 4.47 -12.37 14.99
C MET A 270 4.75 -11.02 15.67
N GLY A 271 5.61 -11.07 16.67
CA GLY A 271 5.87 -9.98 17.59
C GLY A 271 7.16 -10.31 18.31
N GLY A 272 8.14 -9.43 18.26
CA GLY A 272 9.45 -9.69 18.83
C GLY A 272 10.47 -8.72 18.26
N ASP A 273 11.74 -9.09 18.37
CA ASP A 273 12.87 -8.31 17.88
C ASP A 273 13.30 -8.88 16.52
N ARG A 274 12.86 -8.25 15.43
CA ARG A 274 13.17 -8.67 14.07
C ARG A 274 13.92 -7.59 13.31
N HIS A 275 15.12 -7.91 12.87
CA HIS A 275 15.84 -7.14 11.87
C HIS A 275 15.52 -7.67 10.47
N THR A 276 15.40 -6.77 9.50
CA THR A 276 15.20 -7.09 8.08
C THR A 276 16.24 -6.33 7.27
N ILE A 277 17.10 -7.04 6.52
CA ILE A 277 18.00 -6.41 5.55
C ILE A 277 17.61 -6.81 4.15
N GLY A 278 17.60 -5.88 3.21
CA GLY A 278 17.16 -6.16 1.86
C GLY A 278 17.59 -5.14 0.82
N ALA A 279 17.25 -5.46 -0.42
CA ALA A 279 17.54 -4.65 -1.58
C ALA A 279 16.39 -4.73 -2.58
N ARG A 280 16.19 -3.63 -3.33
CA ARG A 280 15.23 -3.57 -4.43
C ARG A 280 15.87 -2.95 -5.67
N LEU A 281 15.71 -3.57 -6.83
CA LEU A 281 16.06 -3.00 -8.12
C LEU A 281 14.79 -2.78 -8.92
N ALA A 282 14.50 -1.54 -9.26
CA ALA A 282 13.30 -1.20 -10.02
C ALA A 282 13.62 -0.24 -11.16
N GLY A 283 12.89 -0.32 -12.25
CA GLY A 283 13.16 0.51 -13.42
C GLY A 283 12.24 0.26 -14.59
N ASN A 284 12.49 1.02 -15.65
CA ASN A 284 11.82 0.83 -16.93
C ASN A 284 12.79 1.11 -18.09
N GLN A 285 12.48 0.63 -19.28
CA GLN A 285 13.28 0.90 -20.47
C GLN A 285 12.38 1.03 -21.69
N ALA A 286 12.41 2.20 -22.31
CA ALA A 286 11.75 2.45 -23.58
C ALA A 286 12.45 1.67 -24.71
N VAL A 287 11.64 0.99 -25.53
CA VAL A 287 12.02 0.40 -26.81
C VAL A 287 11.65 1.40 -27.90
N LYS A 288 12.64 1.84 -28.68
CA LYS A 288 12.47 2.84 -29.73
C LYS A 288 12.65 2.19 -31.11
N GLU A 289 11.75 2.51 -32.03
CA GLU A 289 11.94 2.31 -33.47
C GLU A 289 11.94 3.68 -34.14
N CYS A 290 13.05 4.02 -34.80
CA CYS A 290 13.32 5.41 -35.20
C CYS A 290 13.19 6.36 -33.98
N ASP A 291 12.40 7.42 -34.11
CA ASP A 291 12.16 8.42 -33.05
C ASP A 291 10.90 8.15 -32.23
N GLN A 292 10.26 6.97 -32.38
CA GLN A 292 9.03 6.63 -31.67
C GLN A 292 9.25 5.55 -30.60
N VAL A 293 8.67 5.74 -29.43
CA VAL A 293 8.61 4.70 -28.39
C VAL A 293 7.53 3.70 -28.78
N VAL A 294 7.94 2.49 -29.17
CA VAL A 294 7.04 1.41 -29.60
C VAL A 294 6.60 0.52 -28.45
N GLY A 295 7.43 0.43 -27.41
CA GLY A 295 7.12 -0.33 -26.21
C GLY A 295 7.95 0.10 -25.02
N THR A 296 7.60 -0.38 -23.84
CA THR A 296 8.29 -0.06 -22.59
C THR A 296 8.37 -1.30 -21.71
N TRP A 297 9.57 -1.75 -21.39
CA TRP A 297 9.81 -2.73 -20.35
C TRP A 297 9.73 -2.06 -18.98
N ASN A 298 9.20 -2.76 -17.99
CA ASN A 298 9.26 -2.38 -16.59
C ASN A 298 9.65 -3.59 -15.73
N TRP A 299 10.29 -3.33 -14.59
CA TRP A 299 10.65 -4.36 -13.61
C TRP A 299 10.73 -3.82 -12.19
N ASP A 300 10.49 -4.72 -11.25
CA ASP A 300 10.64 -4.52 -9.80
C ASP A 300 11.09 -5.86 -9.19
N PHE A 301 12.30 -5.89 -8.67
CA PHE A 301 12.86 -7.06 -8.00
C PHE A 301 13.23 -6.66 -6.58
N GLU A 302 12.63 -7.30 -5.58
CA GLU A 302 12.90 -7.01 -4.17
C GLU A 302 13.14 -8.30 -3.40
N GLY A 303 14.12 -8.31 -2.51
CA GLY A 303 14.32 -9.42 -1.59
C GLY A 303 14.90 -8.96 -0.28
N ALA A 304 14.51 -9.64 0.80
CA ALA A 304 15.03 -9.37 2.13
C ALA A 304 15.18 -10.64 2.97
N TRP A 305 16.09 -10.57 3.93
CA TRP A 305 16.33 -11.58 4.94
C TRP A 305 16.07 -11.00 6.34
N GLN A 306 15.42 -11.81 7.18
CA GLN A 306 15.03 -11.50 8.53
C GLN A 306 15.78 -12.37 9.53
N PHE A 307 16.27 -11.71 10.58
CA PHE A 307 16.95 -12.33 11.71
C PHE A 307 16.60 -11.62 13.02
N GLY A 308 16.94 -12.23 14.15
CA GLY A 308 16.60 -11.70 15.48
C GLY A 308 15.95 -12.78 16.33
N LYS A 309 15.02 -12.39 17.20
CA LYS A 309 14.32 -13.29 18.12
C LYS A 309 12.83 -12.99 18.21
N ASP A 310 12.04 -14.04 18.24
CA ASP A 310 10.58 -13.97 18.33
C ASP A 310 10.07 -15.19 19.11
N ASP A 311 8.90 -15.10 19.75
CA ASP A 311 8.26 -16.20 20.49
C ASP A 311 6.96 -16.71 19.83
N PHE A 312 6.74 -16.33 18.58
CA PHE A 312 5.59 -16.69 17.76
C PHE A 312 5.25 -18.19 17.82
N LEU A 313 3.98 -18.50 18.10
CA LEU A 313 3.37 -19.84 18.24
C LEU A 313 3.91 -20.72 19.38
N THR A 314 5.15 -20.55 19.81
CA THR A 314 5.82 -21.46 20.75
C THR A 314 5.86 -20.91 22.17
N GLY A 315 5.78 -19.58 22.33
CA GLY A 315 5.91 -18.88 23.61
C GLY A 315 7.33 -18.88 24.19
N ALA A 316 8.29 -19.45 23.46
CA ALA A 316 9.71 -19.43 23.79
C ALA A 316 10.46 -18.59 22.75
N ASN A 317 11.41 -17.76 23.19
CA ASN A 317 12.22 -16.98 22.25
C ASN A 317 13.06 -17.93 21.37
N GLN A 318 12.80 -17.90 20.06
CA GLN A 318 13.46 -18.66 19.02
C GLN A 318 14.23 -17.73 18.08
N ASP A 319 15.26 -18.27 17.41
CA ASP A 319 16.06 -17.49 16.47
C ASP A 319 15.31 -17.34 15.14
N VAL A 320 15.18 -16.12 14.64
CA VAL A 320 14.52 -15.86 13.35
C VAL A 320 15.51 -16.09 12.21
N ASN A 321 15.09 -16.84 11.20
CA ASN A 321 15.81 -17.00 9.95
C ASN A 321 14.82 -17.16 8.81
N ALA A 322 14.36 -16.04 8.28
CA ALA A 322 13.29 -15.99 7.31
C ALA A 322 13.60 -14.99 6.20
N GLY A 323 12.82 -14.96 5.14
CA GLY A 323 13.00 -14.00 4.06
C GLY A 323 11.87 -14.04 3.04
N PHE A 324 11.95 -13.09 2.11
CA PHE A 324 11.07 -13.04 0.95
C PHE A 324 11.84 -12.64 -0.30
N PHE A 325 11.21 -12.90 -1.44
CA PHE A 325 11.62 -12.42 -2.75
C PHE A 325 10.38 -12.15 -3.60
N SER A 326 10.35 -10.98 -4.24
CA SER A 326 9.33 -10.55 -5.18
C SER A 326 10.01 -10.20 -6.49
N ALA A 327 9.44 -10.67 -7.60
CA ALA A 327 9.90 -10.38 -8.94
C ALA A 327 8.73 -10.05 -9.85
N MET A 328 8.77 -8.85 -10.40
CA MET A 328 7.74 -8.33 -11.28
C MET A 328 8.40 -7.81 -12.54
N SER A 329 7.81 -8.11 -13.69
CA SER A 329 8.22 -7.51 -14.96
C SER A 329 7.06 -7.47 -15.94
N GLY A 330 7.00 -6.40 -16.73
CA GLY A 330 5.96 -6.21 -17.70
C GLY A 330 6.42 -5.49 -18.95
N TYR A 331 5.56 -5.54 -19.97
CA TYR A 331 5.75 -4.87 -21.24
C TYR A 331 4.49 -4.10 -21.63
N THR A 332 4.65 -2.81 -21.88
CA THR A 332 3.61 -1.94 -22.43
C THR A 332 3.80 -1.82 -23.94
N PHE A 333 2.75 -2.08 -24.71
CA PHE A 333 2.74 -1.88 -26.17
C PHE A 333 2.27 -0.45 -26.48
N ASN A 334 3.18 0.53 -26.43
CA ASN A 334 2.84 1.95 -26.47
C ASN A 334 2.07 2.39 -27.73
N GLN A 335 2.30 1.74 -28.87
CA GLN A 335 1.68 2.12 -30.16
C GLN A 335 0.42 1.30 -30.51
N ALA A 336 0.12 0.24 -29.75
CA ALA A 336 -1.09 -0.52 -29.97
C ALA A 336 -2.33 0.22 -29.45
N THR A 337 -3.48 -0.01 -30.06
CA THR A 337 -4.76 0.56 -29.60
C THR A 337 -4.98 0.21 -28.12
N TRP A 338 -5.26 1.24 -27.32
CA TRP A 338 -5.43 1.17 -25.86
C TRP A 338 -4.16 0.88 -25.04
N SER A 339 -2.99 0.89 -25.68
CA SER A 339 -1.68 0.73 -25.05
C SER A 339 -1.63 -0.40 -24.00
N PRO A 340 -1.95 -1.66 -24.39
CA PRO A 340 -2.02 -2.77 -23.46
C PRO A 340 -0.69 -2.96 -22.71
N THR A 341 -0.78 -3.33 -21.44
CA THR A 341 0.37 -3.76 -20.64
C THR A 341 0.11 -5.16 -20.11
N ILE A 342 1.08 -6.06 -20.25
CA ILE A 342 1.06 -7.40 -19.67
C ILE A 342 2.25 -7.51 -18.73
N SER A 343 2.02 -8.00 -17.52
CA SER A 343 3.06 -8.19 -16.52
C SER A 343 2.92 -9.51 -15.80
N GLY A 344 4.04 -10.10 -15.41
CA GLY A 344 4.11 -11.24 -14.50
C GLY A 344 4.52 -10.80 -13.10
N LEU A 345 4.05 -11.56 -12.11
CA LEU A 345 4.42 -11.47 -10.71
C LEU A 345 4.86 -12.86 -10.24
N PHE A 346 5.99 -12.90 -9.55
CA PHE A 346 6.38 -14.03 -8.70
C PHE A 346 6.66 -13.50 -7.31
N TYR A 347 6.03 -14.09 -6.30
CA TYR A 347 6.33 -13.81 -4.90
C TYR A 347 6.64 -15.11 -4.15
N TRP A 348 7.65 -15.08 -3.30
CA TRP A 348 7.97 -16.11 -2.33
C TRP A 348 8.19 -15.46 -0.97
N GLY A 349 7.44 -15.93 0.04
CA GLY A 349 7.71 -15.70 1.44
C GLY A 349 7.98 -17.03 2.13
N SER A 350 9.08 -17.11 2.85
CA SER A 350 9.44 -18.31 3.63
C SER A 350 8.36 -18.70 4.65
N GLY A 351 8.31 -20.00 4.92
CA GLY A 351 7.47 -20.62 5.94
C GLY A 351 8.30 -21.60 6.76
N ASP A 352 7.76 -21.99 7.91
CA ASP A 352 8.38 -22.89 8.87
C ASP A 352 8.02 -24.35 8.60
N SER A 353 9.02 -25.23 8.57
CA SER A 353 8.77 -26.67 8.42
C SER A 353 8.74 -27.43 9.73
N ASP A 354 9.31 -26.87 10.80
CA ASP A 354 9.41 -27.52 12.11
C ASP A 354 9.47 -26.46 13.23
N PRO A 355 8.32 -26.05 13.80
CA PRO A 355 8.31 -25.03 14.86
C PRO A 355 8.99 -25.49 16.17
N ALA A 356 9.43 -26.74 16.27
CA ALA A 356 10.07 -27.29 17.47
C ALA A 356 11.61 -27.31 17.41
N ASP A 357 12.23 -26.88 16.31
CA ASP A 357 13.69 -26.94 16.15
C ASP A 357 14.45 -25.75 16.75
N GLY A 358 13.72 -24.74 17.22
CA GLY A 358 14.29 -23.54 17.86
C GLY A 358 14.53 -22.37 16.89
N GLU A 359 14.19 -22.54 15.62
CA GLU A 359 14.19 -21.48 14.62
C GLU A 359 12.75 -21.07 14.26
N ILE A 360 12.56 -19.82 13.85
CA ILE A 360 11.35 -19.36 13.18
C ILE A 360 11.72 -19.03 11.74
N ASN A 361 11.30 -19.88 10.80
CA ASN A 361 11.55 -19.66 9.37
C ASN A 361 10.39 -18.98 8.65
N THR A 362 9.26 -18.70 9.33
CA THR A 362 8.19 -17.92 8.72
C THR A 362 8.56 -16.45 8.63
N PHE A 363 8.49 -15.91 7.42
CA PHE A 363 8.68 -14.49 7.15
C PHE A 363 7.62 -13.64 7.86
N TYR A 364 7.97 -12.44 8.32
CA TYR A 364 7.00 -11.45 8.81
C TYR A 364 6.95 -10.24 7.86
N SER A 365 5.81 -10.01 7.22
CA SER A 365 5.63 -8.99 6.19
C SER A 365 5.64 -7.53 6.69
N LEU A 366 5.77 -7.31 8.00
CA LEU A 366 5.77 -5.98 8.64
C LEU A 366 4.47 -5.20 8.38
N TYR A 367 4.54 -4.18 7.52
CA TYR A 367 3.44 -3.28 7.19
C TYR A 367 3.21 -3.24 5.66
N PRO A 368 2.81 -4.37 5.04
CA PRO A 368 2.75 -4.51 3.59
C PRO A 368 1.53 -3.80 2.98
N LEU A 369 1.61 -3.43 1.70
CA LEU A 369 0.46 -3.19 0.83
C LEU A 369 0.02 -4.53 0.18
N GLY A 370 -0.41 -5.50 0.98
CA GLY A 370 -0.71 -6.87 0.49
C GLY A 370 -1.70 -6.90 -0.68
N HIS A 371 -2.74 -6.07 -0.62
CA HIS A 371 -3.77 -5.92 -1.66
C HIS A 371 -3.23 -5.65 -3.08
N ALA A 372 -2.03 -5.06 -3.19
CA ALA A 372 -1.39 -4.78 -4.47
C ALA A 372 -0.71 -6.01 -5.10
N TYR A 373 -0.40 -7.02 -4.31
CA TYR A 373 0.49 -8.10 -4.69
C TYR A 373 -0.13 -9.47 -4.52
N TRP A 374 -0.89 -9.73 -3.45
CA TRP A 374 -1.35 -11.07 -3.08
C TRP A 374 -2.85 -11.30 -3.32
N GLY A 375 -3.36 -10.75 -4.42
CA GLY A 375 -4.78 -10.79 -4.76
C GLY A 375 -5.59 -9.69 -4.09
N ILE A 376 -6.53 -9.09 -4.82
CA ILE A 376 -7.31 -7.94 -4.35
C ILE A 376 -8.46 -8.37 -3.43
N ILE A 377 -8.80 -9.66 -3.40
CA ILE A 377 -9.73 -10.22 -2.42
C ILE A 377 -9.12 -10.26 -1.01
N ASP A 378 -7.80 -10.02 -0.86
CA ASP A 378 -7.14 -9.91 0.44
C ASP A 378 -7.40 -11.16 1.32
N ASN A 379 -7.22 -12.36 0.76
CA ASN A 379 -7.36 -13.62 1.51
C ASN A 379 -6.09 -13.96 2.29
N PHE A 380 -4.92 -13.76 1.68
CA PHE A 380 -3.64 -14.18 2.26
C PHE A 380 -2.69 -13.02 2.50
N SER A 381 -1.75 -13.22 3.42
CA SER A 381 -0.58 -12.38 3.59
C SER A 381 0.68 -13.12 3.16
N GLY A 382 1.78 -12.38 3.00
CA GLY A 382 3.01 -12.86 2.37
C GLY A 382 3.83 -13.89 3.16
N GLN A 383 3.31 -14.41 4.26
CA GLN A 383 3.93 -15.47 5.06
C GLN A 383 3.63 -16.85 4.48
N ASN A 384 4.64 -17.73 4.42
CA ASN A 384 4.50 -19.07 3.87
C ASN A 384 3.82 -19.11 2.49
N LEU A 385 4.07 -18.12 1.63
CA LEU A 385 3.32 -17.90 0.40
C LEU A 385 4.21 -18.03 -0.83
N LEU A 386 3.71 -18.73 -1.84
CA LEU A 386 4.14 -18.65 -3.23
C LEU A 386 2.97 -18.08 -4.03
N ASP A 387 3.21 -17.03 -4.80
CA ASP A 387 2.22 -16.45 -5.72
C ASP A 387 2.82 -16.35 -7.12
N PHE A 388 2.06 -16.86 -8.09
CA PHE A 388 2.33 -16.73 -9.51
C PHE A 388 1.19 -15.93 -10.14
N GLY A 389 1.46 -14.66 -10.42
CA GLY A 389 0.48 -13.72 -10.95
C GLY A 389 0.73 -13.34 -12.41
N ILE A 390 -0.35 -13.09 -13.15
CA ILE A 390 -0.32 -12.41 -14.45
C ILE A 390 -1.35 -11.29 -14.40
N THR A 391 -0.91 -10.07 -14.73
CA THR A 391 -1.78 -8.90 -14.84
C THR A 391 -1.80 -8.39 -16.26
N ALA A 392 -2.97 -7.97 -16.73
CA ALA A 392 -3.13 -7.28 -18.01
C ALA A 392 -3.94 -6.00 -17.81
N SER A 393 -3.54 -4.90 -18.45
CA SER A 393 -4.27 -3.64 -18.40
C SER A 393 -4.39 -2.99 -19.78
N VAL A 394 -5.44 -2.20 -19.96
CA VAL A 394 -5.68 -1.40 -21.17
C VAL A 394 -6.25 -0.03 -20.79
N LYS A 395 -6.03 0.96 -21.67
CA LYS A 395 -6.56 2.32 -21.55
C LYS A 395 -7.46 2.66 -22.74
N PRO A 396 -8.75 2.27 -22.73
CA PRO A 396 -9.65 2.55 -23.85
C PRO A 396 -9.82 4.03 -24.19
N SER A 397 -9.61 4.90 -23.20
CA SER A 397 -9.51 6.35 -23.34
C SER A 397 -8.60 6.89 -22.25
N GLU A 398 -8.20 8.17 -22.33
CA GLU A 398 -7.42 8.84 -21.27
C GLU A 398 -8.10 8.82 -19.89
N LYS A 399 -9.42 8.63 -19.85
CA LYS A 399 -10.21 8.63 -18.61
C LYS A 399 -10.49 7.24 -18.06
N LEU A 400 -10.27 6.17 -18.83
CA LEU A 400 -10.66 4.81 -18.45
C LEU A 400 -9.45 3.88 -18.48
N THR A 401 -9.17 3.25 -17.35
CA THR A 401 -8.23 2.13 -17.24
C THR A 401 -9.01 0.88 -16.84
N LEU A 402 -8.76 -0.22 -17.53
CA LEU A 402 -9.28 -1.55 -17.20
C LEU A 402 -8.10 -2.47 -16.90
N LEU A 403 -8.24 -3.29 -15.86
CA LEU A 403 -7.25 -4.27 -15.44
C LEU A 403 -7.92 -5.61 -15.19
N ALA A 404 -7.22 -6.68 -15.56
CA ALA A 404 -7.50 -8.03 -15.14
C ALA A 404 -6.23 -8.62 -14.49
N ALA A 405 -6.40 -9.37 -13.41
CA ALA A 405 -5.32 -10.17 -12.82
C ALA A 405 -5.78 -11.61 -12.64
N TRP A 406 -4.81 -12.52 -12.69
CA TRP A 406 -4.98 -13.91 -12.28
C TRP A 406 -3.81 -14.29 -11.39
N HIS A 407 -4.10 -15.00 -10.31
CA HIS A 407 -3.10 -15.49 -9.36
C HIS A 407 -3.27 -16.98 -9.11
N ALA A 408 -2.16 -17.68 -8.88
CA ALA A 408 -2.13 -19.02 -8.32
C ALA A 408 -1.29 -19.05 -7.04
N PHE A 409 -1.96 -19.35 -5.93
CA PHE A 409 -1.39 -19.31 -4.61
C PHE A 409 -1.04 -20.71 -4.12
N ARG A 410 0.17 -20.85 -3.57
CA ARG A 410 0.63 -22.09 -2.94
C ARG A 410 1.32 -21.82 -1.62
N ALA A 411 1.30 -22.79 -0.72
CA ALA A 411 2.11 -22.75 0.48
C ALA A 411 3.60 -22.99 0.15
N ALA A 412 4.50 -22.17 0.70
CA ALA A 412 5.94 -22.35 0.55
C ALA A 412 6.44 -23.60 1.30
N LYS A 413 5.81 -23.94 2.42
CA LYS A 413 6.01 -25.13 3.25
C LYS A 413 4.65 -25.69 3.69
N THR A 414 4.52 -27.00 3.63
CA THR A 414 3.31 -27.74 4.04
C THR A 414 3.22 -27.97 5.54
N GLY A 415 4.31 -27.74 6.27
CA GLY A 415 4.40 -27.91 7.72
C GLY A 415 4.00 -26.65 8.51
N ASP A 416 3.90 -25.51 7.84
CA ASP A 416 3.49 -24.23 8.44
C ASP A 416 1.97 -24.03 8.31
N ASN A 417 1.48 -22.94 8.89
CA ASN A 417 0.15 -22.41 8.66
C ASN A 417 0.06 -21.64 7.33
N LEU A 418 -1.16 -21.42 6.86
CA LEU A 418 -1.44 -20.28 5.97
C LEU A 418 -1.77 -19.06 6.83
N TYR A 419 -1.61 -17.87 6.27
CA TYR A 419 -1.79 -16.63 7.00
C TYR A 419 -2.81 -15.77 6.26
N ASN A 420 -3.85 -15.31 6.96
CA ASN A 420 -4.79 -14.40 6.34
C ASN A 420 -4.14 -13.02 6.09
N ILE A 421 -4.82 -12.10 5.40
CA ILE A 421 -4.26 -10.76 5.10
C ILE A 421 -3.79 -9.98 6.34
N ALA A 422 -4.38 -10.23 7.51
CA ALA A 422 -3.99 -9.63 8.79
C ALA A 422 -2.77 -10.31 9.44
N GLY A 423 -2.24 -11.38 8.85
CA GLY A 423 -1.14 -12.18 9.37
C GLY A 423 -1.53 -13.18 10.45
N ALA A 424 -2.83 -13.45 10.64
CA ALA A 424 -3.29 -14.46 11.60
C ALA A 424 -3.10 -15.87 11.01
N PRO A 425 -2.54 -16.83 11.79
CA PRO A 425 -2.29 -18.19 11.34
C PRO A 425 -3.57 -19.04 11.30
N PHE A 426 -3.72 -19.82 10.24
CA PHE A 426 -4.75 -20.85 10.08
C PHE A 426 -4.08 -22.16 9.67
N ALA A 427 -4.41 -23.23 10.40
CA ALA A 427 -3.92 -24.56 10.07
C ALA A 427 -4.42 -25.01 8.68
N MET A 428 -3.51 -25.46 7.85
CA MET A 428 -3.81 -26.01 6.52
C MET A 428 -4.13 -27.52 6.60
N ALA A 429 -4.70 -28.05 5.53
CA ALA A 429 -4.74 -29.50 5.34
C ALA A 429 -3.30 -30.07 5.29
N PRO A 430 -2.96 -31.10 6.09
CA PRO A 430 -1.60 -31.62 6.16
C PRO A 430 -1.07 -32.10 4.81
N GLY A 431 0.13 -31.65 4.43
CA GLY A 431 0.80 -32.06 3.20
C GLY A 431 0.30 -31.38 1.92
N GLU A 432 -0.77 -30.59 2.00
CA GLU A 432 -1.31 -29.85 0.86
C GLU A 432 -0.56 -28.52 0.66
N ARG A 433 -0.42 -28.11 -0.60
CA ARG A 433 0.20 -26.83 -0.98
C ARG A 433 -0.74 -25.91 -1.70
N ASP A 434 -1.81 -26.42 -2.31
CA ASP A 434 -2.67 -25.64 -3.17
C ASP A 434 -3.61 -24.77 -2.33
N LEU A 435 -3.34 -23.46 -2.27
CA LEU A 435 -4.17 -22.52 -1.51
C LEU A 435 -5.36 -22.05 -2.34
N GLY A 436 -5.21 -22.02 -3.67
CA GLY A 436 -6.26 -21.65 -4.60
C GLY A 436 -5.79 -20.74 -5.72
N THR A 437 -6.76 -20.20 -6.46
CA THR A 437 -6.54 -19.26 -7.56
C THR A 437 -7.49 -18.09 -7.47
N GLU A 438 -7.07 -16.93 -7.98
CA GLU A 438 -7.88 -15.72 -7.97
C GLU A 438 -7.99 -15.11 -9.36
N VAL A 439 -9.14 -14.50 -9.65
CA VAL A 439 -9.36 -13.68 -10.84
C VAL A 439 -9.92 -12.34 -10.40
N ASP A 440 -9.29 -11.27 -10.86
CA ASP A 440 -9.62 -9.91 -10.48
C ASP A 440 -9.92 -9.07 -11.71
N LEU A 441 -10.98 -8.26 -11.63
CA LEU A 441 -11.32 -7.28 -12.64
C LEU A 441 -11.48 -5.92 -11.98
N VAL A 442 -10.75 -4.92 -12.48
CA VAL A 442 -10.82 -3.55 -11.96
C VAL A 442 -11.01 -2.55 -13.11
N GLY A 443 -11.98 -1.65 -12.96
CA GLY A 443 -12.20 -0.52 -13.85
C GLY A 443 -12.07 0.79 -13.09
N THR A 444 -11.21 1.71 -13.55
CA THR A 444 -11.07 3.05 -12.97
C THR A 444 -11.44 4.10 -14.00
N TYR A 445 -12.39 4.98 -13.66
CA TYR A 445 -12.81 6.11 -14.48
C TYR A 445 -12.53 7.46 -13.81
N THR A 446 -11.77 8.31 -14.48
CA THR A 446 -11.42 9.66 -14.02
C THR A 446 -12.37 10.68 -14.65
N PHE A 447 -13.38 11.10 -13.88
CA PHE A 447 -14.36 12.10 -14.35
C PHE A 447 -13.73 13.47 -14.52
N SER A 448 -12.90 13.88 -13.54
CA SER A 448 -12.14 15.13 -13.52
C SER A 448 -10.88 14.96 -12.68
N LYS A 449 -10.06 16.03 -12.58
CA LYS A 449 -8.90 16.06 -11.67
C LYS A 449 -9.28 15.83 -10.20
N ASN A 450 -10.52 16.15 -9.82
CA ASN A 450 -11.02 16.09 -8.46
C ASN A 450 -11.88 14.85 -8.18
N LEU A 451 -12.39 14.16 -9.21
CA LEU A 451 -13.37 13.08 -9.05
C LEU A 451 -12.97 11.83 -9.85
N ASN A 452 -12.81 10.71 -9.16
CA ASN A 452 -12.60 9.40 -9.75
C ASN A 452 -13.54 8.35 -9.14
N THR A 453 -13.83 7.30 -9.91
CA THR A 453 -14.52 6.11 -9.43
C THR A 453 -13.77 4.86 -9.89
N GLN A 454 -13.65 3.90 -8.99
CA GLN A 454 -13.10 2.57 -9.23
C GLN A 454 -14.16 1.51 -8.92
N VAL A 455 -14.25 0.50 -9.75
CA VAL A 455 -15.12 -0.67 -9.57
C VAL A 455 -14.25 -1.90 -9.65
N GLY A 456 -14.35 -2.78 -8.67
CA GLY A 456 -13.64 -4.06 -8.67
C GLY A 456 -14.59 -5.23 -8.49
N TYR A 457 -14.28 -6.36 -9.12
CA TYR A 457 -14.93 -7.64 -8.86
C TYR A 457 -13.89 -8.76 -8.93
N SER A 458 -13.80 -9.52 -7.84
CA SER A 458 -12.88 -10.63 -7.65
C SER A 458 -13.58 -11.91 -7.28
N TRP A 459 -12.95 -13.01 -7.68
CA TRP A 459 -13.34 -14.37 -7.30
C TRP A 459 -12.12 -15.15 -6.88
N PHE A 460 -12.24 -15.87 -5.78
CA PHE A 460 -11.21 -16.75 -5.27
C PHE A 460 -11.74 -18.19 -5.19
N PHE A 461 -11.04 -19.09 -5.87
CA PHE A 461 -11.34 -20.51 -5.88
C PHE A 461 -10.40 -21.22 -4.92
N TYR A 462 -10.91 -21.74 -3.80
CA TYR A 462 -10.08 -22.36 -2.78
C TYR A 462 -9.49 -23.69 -3.24
N GLY A 463 -8.23 -23.92 -2.86
CA GLY A 463 -7.51 -25.16 -3.15
C GLY A 463 -7.59 -26.17 -2.01
N ASP A 464 -7.03 -27.37 -2.25
CA ASP A 464 -7.08 -28.49 -1.31
C ASP A 464 -6.52 -28.16 0.09
N ALA A 465 -5.57 -27.23 0.21
CA ALA A 465 -5.02 -26.81 1.50
C ALA A 465 -6.05 -26.11 2.40
N VAL A 466 -7.07 -25.49 1.81
CA VAL A 466 -8.20 -24.87 2.53
C VAL A 466 -9.39 -25.83 2.56
N ASP A 467 -9.76 -26.41 1.43
CA ASP A 467 -10.97 -27.25 1.28
C ASP A 467 -10.95 -28.54 2.10
N ARG A 468 -9.76 -29.05 2.41
CA ARG A 468 -9.58 -30.26 3.26
C ARG A 468 -9.14 -29.92 4.68
N SER A 469 -9.13 -28.65 5.04
CA SER A 469 -8.80 -28.18 6.39
C SER A 469 -10.05 -28.04 7.27
N ALA A 470 -9.86 -27.68 8.54
CA ALA A 470 -10.96 -27.30 9.42
C ALA A 470 -11.69 -26.01 8.99
N PHE A 471 -11.14 -25.28 8.01
CA PHE A 471 -11.66 -24.00 7.52
C PHE A 471 -12.30 -24.11 6.12
N ALA A 472 -12.57 -25.33 5.66
CA ALA A 472 -13.25 -25.61 4.41
C ALA A 472 -14.49 -24.74 4.23
N ARG A 473 -14.64 -24.17 3.04
CA ARG A 473 -15.62 -23.12 2.76
C ARG A 473 -15.93 -23.03 1.26
N PRO A 474 -17.03 -22.38 0.87
CA PRO A 474 -17.25 -22.04 -0.53
C PRO A 474 -16.22 -21.03 -1.05
N ASP A 475 -16.11 -20.95 -2.37
CA ASP A 475 -15.31 -19.96 -3.08
C ASP A 475 -15.73 -18.53 -2.71
N ALA A 476 -14.74 -17.66 -2.54
CA ALA A 476 -14.97 -16.29 -2.10
C ALA A 476 -15.21 -15.35 -3.29
N SER A 477 -15.94 -14.27 -3.04
CA SER A 477 -16.09 -13.18 -4.01
C SER A 477 -16.08 -11.83 -3.32
N GLN A 478 -15.65 -10.80 -4.04
CA GLN A 478 -15.64 -9.43 -3.54
C GLN A 478 -15.96 -8.47 -4.66
N PHE A 479 -17.03 -7.69 -4.50
CA PHE A 479 -17.38 -6.59 -5.37
C PHE A 479 -17.28 -5.28 -4.61
N TYR A 480 -16.74 -4.24 -5.24
CA TYR A 480 -16.72 -2.91 -4.65
C TYR A 480 -16.92 -1.79 -5.67
N VAL A 481 -17.45 -0.68 -5.17
CA VAL A 481 -17.47 0.60 -5.89
C VAL A 481 -16.89 1.65 -4.96
N GLN A 482 -15.80 2.29 -5.38
CA GLN A 482 -15.11 3.34 -4.64
C GLN A 482 -15.18 4.65 -5.41
N THR A 483 -15.63 5.72 -4.79
CA THR A 483 -15.61 7.07 -5.35
C THR A 483 -14.75 7.97 -4.48
N THR A 484 -13.83 8.69 -5.10
CA THR A 484 -12.95 9.64 -4.43
C THR A 484 -13.17 11.03 -4.98
N LEU A 485 -13.44 11.98 -4.08
CA LEU A 485 -13.49 13.40 -4.33
C LEU A 485 -12.35 14.08 -3.58
N SER A 486 -11.41 14.69 -4.28
CA SER A 486 -10.31 15.47 -3.70
C SER A 486 -10.51 16.94 -4.01
N PHE A 487 -10.25 17.81 -3.05
CA PHE A 487 -10.25 19.25 -3.24
C PHE A 487 -8.96 19.86 -2.75
#